data_AF-A0A7K3Y0P7-F1
#
_entry.id   AF-A0A7K3Y0P7-F1
#
_cell.length_a   1.000
_cell.length_b   1.000
_cell.length_c   1.000
_cell.angle_alpha   90.00
_cell.angle_beta   90.00
_cell.angle_gamma   90.00
#
_symmetry.space_group_name_H-M   'P 1'
#
loop_
_entity.id
_entity.type
_entity.pdbx_description
1 polymer ?
#
loop_
_entity_poly.entity_id
_entity_poly.type
_entity_poly.pdbx_seq_one_letter_code
_entity_poly.pdbx_strand_id
1 'polypeptide(L)'
;MNAEVVGVARAKQRIRLSDDPDSPEFVLDLTATSLGRSLTRMLELANGYLEASGRADEAAANGDGDAYAEAAGGVAQAYEGIVAAMLGADAWDAVLGYVFDGEKPAATEVAVAVAPLVEYLLEKFNFALGVSRRKAKAKYLEPENDPDAI
;
A
#
# COMPACT_ATOMS: atom_id res chain seq x y z
N MET A 1 24.38 -25.89 10.61
CA MET A 1 23.68 -25.79 9.32
C MET A 1 22.71 -24.62 9.42
N ASN A 2 22.81 -23.64 8.51
CA ASN A 2 21.84 -22.55 8.43
C ASN A 2 20.68 -22.99 7.53
N ALA A 3 19.44 -22.73 7.96
CA ALA A 3 18.25 -23.04 7.18
C ALA A 3 18.10 -22.07 6.01
N GLU A 4 17.63 -22.56 4.88
CA GLU A 4 17.27 -21.73 3.72
C GLU A 4 15.95 -21.00 3.98
N VAL A 5 15.92 -19.69 3.73
CA VAL A 5 14.76 -18.82 3.94
C VAL A 5 14.11 -18.48 2.60
N VAL A 6 12.93 -19.05 2.36
CA VAL A 6 12.20 -18.95 1.08
C VAL A 6 11.31 -17.69 0.99
N GLY A 7 11.12 -16.98 2.10
CA GLY A 7 10.45 -15.66 2.10
C GLY A 7 8.96 -15.69 1.69
N VAL A 8 8.19 -16.67 2.14
CA VAL A 8 6.74 -16.75 1.84
C VAL A 8 5.93 -15.85 2.78
N ALA A 9 5.11 -14.95 2.23
CA ALA A 9 4.20 -14.13 3.05
C ALA A 9 3.05 -14.94 3.62
N ARG A 10 2.57 -14.53 4.80
CA ARG A 10 1.32 -15.03 5.37
C ARG A 10 0.14 -14.58 4.51
N ALA A 11 -0.78 -15.51 4.22
CA ALA A 11 -1.99 -15.20 3.44
C ALA A 11 -2.97 -14.29 4.21
N LYS A 12 -2.97 -14.37 5.54
CA LYS A 12 -3.72 -13.48 6.42
C LYS A 12 -2.81 -13.00 7.54
N GLN A 13 -2.89 -11.71 7.85
CA GLN A 13 -2.11 -11.12 8.93
C GLN A 13 -2.93 -10.06 9.67
N ARG A 14 -2.75 -10.03 10.99
CA ARG A 14 -3.24 -8.93 11.82
C ARG A 14 -2.22 -7.81 11.77
N ILE A 15 -2.68 -6.59 11.54
CA ILE A 15 -1.85 -5.38 11.54
C ILE A 15 -2.46 -4.36 12.49
N ARG A 16 -1.60 -3.58 13.14
CA ARG A 16 -1.96 -2.45 13.99
C ARG A 16 -1.26 -1.21 13.46
N LEU A 17 -1.80 -0.02 13.74
CA LEU A 17 -1.22 1.24 13.27
C LEU A 17 0.01 1.66 14.09
N SER A 18 0.08 1.24 15.36
CA SER A 18 1.21 1.45 16.27
C SER A 18 1.24 0.36 17.35
N ASP A 19 2.21 0.48 18.27
CA ASP A 19 2.32 -0.38 19.44
C ASP A 19 1.40 0.05 20.61
N ASP A 20 0.73 1.20 20.50
CA ASP A 20 -0.12 1.77 21.55
C ASP A 20 -1.30 0.85 21.88
N PRO A 21 -1.77 0.74 23.14
CA PRO A 21 -2.81 -0.21 23.53
C PRO A 21 -4.16 -0.04 22.82
N ASP A 22 -4.50 1.17 22.42
CA ASP A 22 -5.72 1.58 21.74
C ASP A 22 -5.61 1.54 20.20
N SER A 23 -4.43 1.24 19.66
CA SER A 23 -4.23 1.14 18.22
C SER A 23 -5.17 0.10 17.59
N PRO A 24 -5.95 0.48 16.55
CA PRO A 24 -6.92 -0.42 15.93
C PRO A 24 -6.22 -1.60 15.27
N GLU A 25 -6.86 -2.77 15.32
CA GLU A 25 -6.38 -4.00 14.67
C GLU A 25 -7.20 -4.30 13.42
N PHE A 26 -6.51 -4.54 12.31
CA PHE A 26 -7.11 -4.92 11.04
C PHE A 26 -6.64 -6.30 10.59
N VAL A 27 -7.45 -6.98 9.78
CA VAL A 27 -7.06 -8.22 9.11
C VAL A 27 -6.76 -7.92 7.64
N LEU A 28 -5.48 -8.00 7.28
CA LEU A 28 -5.05 -7.95 5.90
C LEU A 28 -5.14 -9.35 5.28
N ASP A 29 -6.09 -9.54 4.38
CA ASP A 29 -6.36 -10.79 3.68
C ASP A 29 -5.81 -10.76 2.24
N LEU A 30 -4.69 -11.45 2.03
CA LEU A 30 -3.98 -11.59 0.77
C LEU A 30 -4.34 -12.90 0.03
N THR A 31 -5.45 -13.56 0.38
CA THR A 31 -5.88 -14.76 -0.33
C THR A 31 -6.34 -14.43 -1.75
N ALA A 32 -6.28 -15.43 -2.65
CA ALA A 32 -6.70 -15.26 -4.03
C ALA A 32 -8.16 -14.79 -4.17
N THR A 33 -9.05 -15.20 -3.26
CA THR A 33 -10.45 -14.76 -3.24
C THR A 33 -10.59 -13.29 -2.83
N SER A 34 -9.79 -12.82 -1.88
CA SER A 34 -9.77 -11.42 -1.47
C SER A 34 -9.18 -10.55 -2.59
N LEU A 35 -7.97 -10.90 -3.02
CA LEU A 35 -7.24 -10.17 -4.07
C LEU A 35 -7.99 -10.20 -5.41
N GLY A 36 -8.57 -11.32 -5.80
CA GLY A 36 -9.31 -11.43 -7.06
C GLY A 36 -10.54 -10.52 -7.13
N ARG A 37 -11.23 -10.30 -6.00
CA ARG A 37 -12.35 -9.36 -5.92
C ARG A 37 -11.89 -7.90 -5.97
N SER A 38 -10.74 -7.60 -5.38
CA SER A 38 -10.23 -6.24 -5.25
C SER A 38 -9.22 -5.85 -6.34
N LEU A 39 -8.75 -6.76 -7.20
CA LEU A 39 -7.60 -6.54 -8.10
C LEU A 39 -7.80 -5.36 -9.05
N THR A 40 -8.85 -5.38 -9.87
CA THR A 40 -9.13 -4.29 -10.83
C THR A 40 -9.30 -2.96 -10.11
N ARG A 41 -10.05 -2.97 -9.00
CA ARG A 41 -10.28 -1.77 -8.19
C ARG A 41 -8.98 -1.23 -7.59
N MET A 42 -8.12 -2.09 -7.08
CA MET A 42 -6.80 -1.71 -6.52
C MET A 42 -5.89 -1.13 -7.59
N LEU A 43 -5.91 -1.65 -8.81
CA LEU A 43 -5.12 -1.11 -9.93
C LEU A 43 -5.62 0.29 -10.33
N GLU A 44 -6.94 0.49 -10.41
CA GLU A 44 -7.53 1.81 -10.66
C GLU A 44 -7.15 2.81 -9.57
N LEU A 45 -7.26 2.41 -8.30
CA LEU A 45 -6.91 3.24 -7.16
C LEU A 45 -5.42 3.57 -7.10
N ALA A 46 -4.55 2.60 -7.40
CA ALA A 46 -3.11 2.81 -7.46
C ALA A 46 -2.72 3.79 -8.59
N ASN A 47 -3.38 3.71 -9.75
CA ASN A 47 -3.16 4.67 -10.83
C ASN A 47 -3.64 6.08 -10.44
N GLY A 48 -4.83 6.20 -9.84
CA GLY A 48 -5.35 7.48 -9.35
C GLY A 48 -4.46 8.10 -8.27
N TYR A 49 -3.90 7.27 -7.38
CA TYR A 49 -2.90 7.69 -6.41
C TYR A 49 -1.65 8.25 -7.10
N LEU A 50 -1.05 7.52 -8.04
CA LEU A 50 0.16 7.96 -8.75
C LEU A 50 -0.06 9.27 -9.50
N GLU A 51 -1.22 9.42 -10.15
CA GLU A 51 -1.58 10.65 -10.86
C GLU A 51 -1.76 11.84 -9.89
N ALA A 52 -2.49 11.65 -8.79
CA ALA A 52 -2.71 12.70 -7.80
C ALA A 52 -1.41 13.10 -7.10
N SER A 53 -0.55 12.14 -6.74
CA SER A 53 0.76 12.42 -6.15
C SER A 53 1.68 13.15 -7.13
N GLY A 54 1.69 12.76 -8.41
CA GLY A 54 2.46 13.48 -9.44
C GLY A 54 2.03 14.94 -9.58
N ARG A 55 0.72 15.22 -9.54
CA ARG A 55 0.19 16.59 -9.53
C ARG A 55 0.57 17.36 -8.26
N ALA A 56 0.56 16.70 -7.10
CA ALA A 56 0.97 17.32 -5.84
C ALA A 56 2.45 17.70 -5.85
N ASP A 57 3.31 16.81 -6.35
CA ASP A 57 4.75 17.06 -6.49
C ASP A 57 5.04 18.21 -7.46
N GLU A 58 4.35 18.24 -8.60
CA GLU A 58 4.46 19.33 -9.58
C GLU A 58 4.01 20.69 -8.99
N ALA A 59 2.86 20.71 -8.32
CA ALA A 59 2.34 21.91 -7.66
C ALA A 59 3.31 22.41 -6.57
N ALA A 60 3.85 21.51 -5.75
CA ALA A 60 4.84 21.83 -4.74
C ALA A 60 6.13 22.42 -5.35
N ALA A 61 6.62 21.83 -6.45
CA ALA A 61 7.80 22.33 -7.16
C ALA A 61 7.58 23.73 -7.76
N ASN A 62 6.35 24.03 -8.19
CA ASN A 62 5.95 25.33 -8.74
C ASN A 62 5.56 26.35 -7.65
N GLY A 63 5.49 25.94 -6.38
CA GLY A 63 5.01 26.80 -5.29
C GLY A 63 3.53 27.17 -5.38
N ASP A 64 2.74 26.36 -6.08
CA ASP A 64 1.29 26.55 -6.26
C ASP A 64 0.53 25.86 -5.14
N GLY A 65 0.18 26.62 -4.11
CA GLY A 65 -0.53 26.11 -2.93
C GLY A 65 -1.95 25.63 -3.21
N ASP A 66 -2.66 26.25 -4.15
CA ASP A 66 -4.04 25.90 -4.49
C ASP A 66 -4.06 24.59 -5.28
N ALA A 67 -3.18 24.46 -6.28
CA ALA A 67 -3.03 23.21 -7.04
C ALA A 67 -2.56 22.06 -6.14
N TYR A 68 -1.68 22.34 -5.16
CA TYR A 68 -1.24 21.35 -4.19
C TYR A 68 -2.40 20.85 -3.32
N ALA A 69 -3.24 21.77 -2.82
CA ALA A 69 -4.41 21.41 -2.00
C ALA A 69 -5.42 20.58 -2.79
N GLU A 70 -5.66 20.90 -4.07
CA GLU A 70 -6.52 20.10 -4.94
C GLU A 70 -5.96 18.69 -5.16
N ALA A 71 -4.66 18.59 -5.48
CA ALA A 71 -3.99 17.31 -5.70
C ALA A 71 -4.00 16.44 -4.43
N ALA A 72 -3.78 17.04 -3.25
CA ALA A 72 -3.88 16.36 -1.97
C ALA A 72 -5.28 15.78 -1.71
N GLY A 73 -6.35 16.45 -2.17
CA GLY A 73 -7.70 15.89 -2.16
C GLY A 73 -7.82 14.58 -2.95
N GLY A 74 -7.21 14.54 -4.13
CA GLY A 74 -7.12 13.32 -4.95
C GLY A 74 -6.32 12.20 -4.27
N VAL A 75 -5.21 12.54 -3.61
CA VAL A 75 -4.41 11.57 -2.84
C VAL A 75 -5.23 10.98 -1.69
N ALA A 76 -5.89 11.83 -0.89
CA ALA A 76 -6.72 11.40 0.23
C ALA A 76 -7.87 10.47 -0.23
N GLN A 77 -8.50 10.77 -1.36
CA GLN A 77 -9.54 9.92 -1.94
C GLN A 77 -9.00 8.56 -2.40
N ALA A 78 -7.80 8.52 -2.98
CA ALA A 78 -7.15 7.27 -3.35
C ALA A 78 -6.79 6.44 -2.11
N TYR A 79 -6.32 7.09 -1.04
CA TYR A 79 -6.00 6.46 0.24
C TYR A 79 -7.21 5.78 0.87
N GLU A 80 -8.34 6.48 0.94
CA GLU A 80 -9.61 5.92 1.40
C GLU A 80 -9.96 4.64 0.65
N GLY A 81 -9.91 4.70 -0.69
CA GLY A 81 -10.24 3.56 -1.52
C GLY A 81 -9.29 2.37 -1.30
N ILE A 82 -7.98 2.62 -1.17
CA ILE A 82 -6.98 1.56 -0.95
C ILE A 82 -7.19 0.91 0.42
N VAL A 83 -7.35 1.71 1.46
CA VAL A 83 -7.59 1.23 2.82
C VAL A 83 -8.88 0.42 2.87
N ALA A 84 -9.98 0.93 2.29
CA ALA A 84 -11.25 0.23 2.24
C ALA A 84 -11.15 -1.11 1.48
N ALA A 85 -10.44 -1.13 0.35
CA ALA A 85 -10.29 -2.33 -0.48
C ALA A 85 -9.42 -3.42 0.18
N MET A 86 -8.45 -3.02 1.02
CA MET A 86 -7.48 -3.95 1.61
C MET A 86 -7.79 -4.35 3.06
N LEU A 87 -8.41 -3.47 3.84
CA LEU A 87 -8.67 -3.66 5.27
C LEU A 87 -10.16 -3.72 5.61
N GLY A 88 -11.04 -3.42 4.66
CA GLY A 88 -12.49 -3.43 4.81
C GLY A 88 -13.10 -2.03 4.80
N ALA A 89 -14.40 -1.93 4.48
CA ALA A 89 -15.07 -0.66 4.23
C ALA A 89 -14.99 0.34 5.41
N ASP A 90 -15.07 -0.16 6.65
CA ASP A 90 -15.06 0.67 7.86
C ASP A 90 -13.63 1.02 8.33
N ALA A 91 -12.60 0.52 7.65
CA ALA A 91 -11.22 0.69 8.10
C ALA A 91 -10.74 2.14 7.98
N TRP A 92 -11.24 2.88 6.99
CA TRP A 92 -10.84 4.27 6.78
C TRP A 92 -11.22 5.17 7.96
N ASP A 93 -12.45 5.07 8.43
CA ASP A 93 -12.94 5.86 9.58
C ASP A 93 -12.17 5.50 10.86
N ALA A 94 -11.86 4.21 11.06
CA ALA A 94 -11.05 3.77 12.19
C ALA A 94 -9.61 4.31 12.13
N VAL A 95 -9.01 4.35 10.93
CA VAL A 95 -7.68 4.93 10.70
C VAL A 95 -7.70 6.42 10.99
N LEU A 96 -8.64 7.17 10.43
CA LEU A 96 -8.74 8.62 10.66
C LEU A 96 -9.01 8.94 12.13
N GLY A 97 -9.94 8.21 12.76
CA GLY A 97 -10.26 8.39 14.17
C GLY A 97 -9.04 8.17 15.08
N TYR A 98 -8.18 7.20 14.76
CA TYR A 98 -6.96 6.95 15.50
C TYR A 98 -5.86 8.00 15.22
N VAL A 99 -5.58 8.28 13.94
CA VAL A 99 -4.46 9.14 13.53
C VAL A 99 -4.70 10.60 13.92
N PHE A 100 -5.95 11.04 13.91
CA PHE A 100 -6.34 12.44 14.14
C PHE A 100 -7.15 12.62 15.43
N ASP A 101 -7.15 11.65 16.34
CA ASP A 101 -7.86 11.72 17.64
C ASP A 101 -9.34 12.12 17.50
N GLY A 102 -10.00 11.58 16.46
CA GLY A 102 -11.40 11.87 16.14
C GLY A 102 -11.67 13.24 15.50
N GLU A 103 -10.65 14.07 15.26
CA GLU A 103 -10.78 15.33 14.54
C GLU A 103 -10.98 15.10 13.03
N LYS A 104 -11.55 16.11 12.36
CA LYS A 104 -11.71 16.10 10.90
C LYS A 104 -10.51 16.78 10.24
N PRO A 105 -9.54 16.02 9.69
CA PRO A 105 -8.34 16.59 9.09
C PRO A 105 -8.61 17.24 7.74
N ALA A 106 -7.74 18.18 7.36
CA ALA A 106 -7.63 18.64 5.99
C ALA A 106 -7.04 17.55 5.08
N ALA A 107 -7.34 17.59 3.79
CA ALA A 107 -6.85 16.59 2.84
C ALA A 107 -5.31 16.52 2.77
N THR A 108 -4.64 17.66 2.92
CA THR A 108 -3.18 17.77 2.99
C THR A 108 -2.60 17.04 4.20
N GLU A 109 -3.26 17.12 5.35
CA GLU A 109 -2.86 16.42 6.57
C GLU A 109 -3.05 14.91 6.42
N VAL A 110 -4.19 14.48 5.83
CA VAL A 110 -4.46 13.07 5.51
C VAL A 110 -3.39 12.52 4.56
N ALA A 111 -3.08 13.24 3.49
CA ALA A 111 -2.11 12.82 2.48
C ALA A 111 -0.72 12.59 3.07
N VAL A 112 -0.34 13.32 4.13
CA VAL A 112 0.95 13.14 4.80
C VAL A 112 0.88 12.06 5.88
N ALA A 113 -0.08 12.14 6.80
CA ALA A 113 -0.10 11.29 7.99
C ALA A 113 -0.44 9.83 7.69
N VAL A 114 -1.26 9.58 6.67
CA VAL A 114 -1.74 8.23 6.32
C VAL A 114 -0.87 7.56 5.24
N ALA A 115 0.04 8.30 4.60
CA ALA A 115 0.92 7.78 3.56
C ALA A 115 1.66 6.49 3.95
N PRO A 116 2.27 6.36 5.15
CA PRO A 116 3.02 5.16 5.51
C PRO A 116 2.16 3.88 5.51
N LEU A 117 0.90 3.97 5.94
CA LEU A 117 -0.03 2.85 5.91
C LEU A 117 -0.32 2.43 4.46
N VAL A 118 -0.62 3.40 3.60
CA VAL A 118 -0.99 3.11 2.21
C VAL A 118 0.19 2.54 1.43
N GLU A 119 1.39 3.07 1.62
CA GLU A 119 2.61 2.52 1.03
C GLU A 119 2.85 1.07 1.44
N TYR A 120 2.70 0.77 2.74
CA TYR A 120 2.78 -0.60 3.25
C TYR A 120 1.75 -1.52 2.57
N LEU A 121 0.50 -1.08 2.47
CA LEU A 121 -0.59 -1.85 1.86
C LEU A 121 -0.32 -2.16 0.38
N LEU A 122 0.11 -1.14 -0.39
CA LEU A 122 0.51 -1.30 -1.79
C LEU A 122 1.71 -2.24 -1.95
N GLU A 123 2.70 -2.18 -1.06
CA GLU A 123 3.83 -3.11 -1.05
C GLU A 123 3.35 -4.56 -0.85
N LYS A 124 2.47 -4.80 0.13
CA LYS A 124 1.91 -6.14 0.39
C LYS A 124 1.07 -6.65 -0.77
N PHE A 125 0.29 -5.78 -1.39
CA PHE A 125 -0.47 -6.11 -2.58
C PHE A 125 0.45 -6.54 -3.74
N ASN A 126 1.48 -5.76 -4.04
CA ASN A 126 2.46 -6.05 -5.09
C ASN A 126 3.24 -7.35 -4.83
N PHE A 127 3.62 -7.58 -3.57
CA PHE A 127 4.26 -8.82 -3.16
C PHE A 127 3.35 -10.03 -3.42
N ALA A 128 2.07 -9.94 -3.03
CA ALA A 128 1.10 -11.01 -3.17
C ALA A 128 0.77 -11.35 -4.63
N LEU A 129 0.72 -10.35 -5.53
CA LEU A 129 0.60 -10.56 -6.97
C LEU A 129 1.84 -11.19 -7.63
N GLY A 130 2.90 -11.43 -6.85
CA GLY A 130 4.12 -12.06 -7.35
C GLY A 130 4.95 -11.18 -8.26
N VAL A 131 4.73 -9.85 -8.26
CA VAL A 131 5.64 -8.89 -8.89
C VAL A 131 7.05 -9.06 -8.33
N SER A 132 7.16 -9.29 -7.01
CA SER A 132 8.42 -9.59 -6.31
C SER A 132 8.89 -11.05 -6.50
N ARG A 133 7.97 -12.03 -6.65
CA ARG A 133 8.32 -13.45 -6.92
C ARG A 133 8.88 -13.68 -8.32
N ARG A 134 8.51 -12.88 -9.32
CA ARG A 134 9.14 -12.92 -10.65
C ARG A 134 10.63 -12.53 -10.57
N LYS A 135 10.99 -11.54 -9.75
CA LYS A 135 12.40 -11.17 -9.48
C LYS A 135 13.13 -12.24 -8.65
N ALA A 136 12.49 -12.84 -7.64
CA ALA A 136 13.10 -13.92 -6.85
C ALA A 136 13.28 -15.21 -7.65
N LYS A 137 12.30 -15.62 -8.48
CA LYS A 137 12.47 -16.76 -9.40
C LYS A 137 13.60 -16.53 -10.40
N ALA A 138 13.76 -15.32 -10.95
CA ALA A 138 14.92 -15.01 -11.79
C ALA A 138 16.25 -15.22 -11.04
N LYS A 139 16.33 -14.82 -9.77
CA LYS A 139 17.53 -14.98 -8.93
C LYS A 139 17.87 -16.44 -8.56
N TYR A 140 16.88 -17.32 -8.40
CA TYR A 140 17.08 -18.70 -7.91
C TYR A 140 16.89 -19.79 -8.99
N LEU A 141 16.41 -19.43 -10.18
CA LEU A 141 16.17 -20.36 -11.29
C LEU A 141 16.88 -19.94 -12.58
N GLU A 142 17.68 -18.88 -12.58
CA GLU A 142 18.72 -18.76 -13.60
C GLU A 142 19.66 -19.95 -13.42
N PRO A 143 19.79 -20.84 -14.43
CA PRO A 143 20.88 -21.79 -14.40
C PRO A 143 22.16 -20.96 -14.30
N GLU A 144 23.06 -21.30 -13.38
CA GLU A 144 24.46 -20.93 -13.55
C GLU A 144 24.80 -21.36 -14.98
N ASN A 145 25.00 -20.39 -15.87
CA ASN A 145 25.65 -20.66 -17.14
C ASN A 145 27.03 -21.17 -16.74
N ASP A 146 27.15 -22.48 -16.60
CA ASP A 146 28.42 -23.17 -16.62
C ASP A 146 28.90 -23.08 -18.07
N PRO A 147 29.89 -22.22 -18.38
CA PRO A 147 30.36 -22.07 -19.75
C PRO A 147 31.09 -23.33 -20.26
N ASP A 148 31.24 -24.38 -19.44
CA ASP A 148 31.95 -25.62 -19.78
C ASP A 148 31.05 -26.88 -19.88
N ALA A 149 29.72 -26.73 -19.96
CA ALA A 149 28.84 -27.86 -20.25
C ALA A 149 28.66 -28.08 -21.78
N ILE A 150 29.67 -28.77 -22.34
CA ILE A 150 29.83 -29.37 -23.70
C ILE A 150 30.42 -28.46 -24.79
#